data_AF-A0A6J3DVD1-F1
#
_entry.id   AF-A0A6J3DVD1-F1
#
_cell.length_a   1.000
_cell.length_b   1.000
_cell.length_c   1.000
_cell.angle_alpha   90.00
_cell.angle_beta   90.00
_cell.angle_gamma   90.00
#
_symmetry.space_group_name_H-M   'P 1'
#
loop_
_entity.id
_entity.type
_entity.pdbx_description
1 polymer ?
#
loop_
_entity_poly.entity_id
_entity_poly.type
_entity_poly.pdbx_seq_one_letter_code
_entity_poly.pdbx_strand_id
1 'polypeptide(L)'
;MGSSKGEEEQGVILISDDETESTLGTSVLLVDPSEKTAVEEEKTEEVVDEECDLMVTFCKQANVMPHARYDCTIHPFERMECDTCSPLGKNADFCSQCYCYICDKLASECQNWTTSSLCHCNAHNKSKFWKEQRDFALAGVLVMFKLELTEIDADLRHGGNLLINFIQELSVEYNKYLIGEKIPPIQHECFCLPKLPPGQCSVCRSRNPEVVYKYSGVFALVTRFLNQAERENPKATAVMLLGAAKELALHKDPALSWQNHGHIDSLKLAVPYLLQRITTQLQRMLVLCDFPKNLYEKFIHFFQSISLPCHCFGFSNSLNVVPWDHVLLTTVLKGQNTTGQRTQKGRKIFLWEALPVIQARVEKLVDKMNYKEVVRYLRAVKCNDTKGLRDLRDKIPFYLCKTGDFLDAAHSLLFPVNSLACCTACRLTPFQFEVYLKMFRTGSVPTGKDIQDPAPWITTGSPLKDAVLIKQALKLLYSNLSLYRNPKCWSSLIMILGSSRLLEKSGHLHPLSLKEPPLDFQEGVLAASGSLLQELKAKVNVSLPPAIFSPQCKQYNRCFSVISHT
;
A
#
# COMPACT_ATOMS: atom_id res chain seq x y z
N MET A 1 -14.10 -10.15 -65.05
CA MET A 1 -14.26 -8.68 -65.14
C MET A 1 -13.95 -8.15 -63.76
N GLY A 2 -12.83 -7.52 -63.42
CA GLY A 2 -11.95 -6.59 -64.12
C GLY A 2 -11.62 -5.50 -63.09
N SER A 3 -10.48 -5.62 -62.38
CA SER A 3 -9.39 -4.61 -62.22
C SER A 3 -9.71 -3.39 -61.32
N SER A 4 -8.84 -2.82 -60.50
CA SER A 4 -7.46 -3.08 -60.05
C SER A 4 -7.08 -2.01 -59.00
N LYS A 5 -6.27 -2.41 -58.01
CA LYS A 5 -5.32 -1.69 -57.10
C LYS A 5 -5.12 -0.16 -57.18
N GLY A 6 -4.81 0.44 -56.02
CA GLY A 6 -3.82 1.54 -55.87
C GLY A 6 -3.97 2.42 -54.63
N GLU A 7 -2.96 2.44 -53.75
CA GLU A 7 -2.79 3.27 -52.55
C GLU A 7 -2.49 4.75 -52.88
N GLU A 8 -2.69 5.70 -51.96
CA GLU A 8 -1.73 6.77 -51.58
C GLU A 8 -2.28 7.79 -50.56
N GLU A 9 -1.38 8.65 -50.07
CA GLU A 9 -1.26 9.30 -48.76
C GLU A 9 -2.02 10.62 -48.51
N GLN A 10 -2.07 10.95 -47.21
CA GLN A 10 -2.07 12.26 -46.52
C GLN A 10 -2.40 13.57 -47.26
N GLY A 11 -3.28 14.36 -46.63
CA GLY A 11 -3.38 15.80 -46.82
C GLY A 11 -4.21 16.48 -45.72
N VAL A 12 -3.52 17.16 -44.80
CA VAL A 12 -4.00 18.26 -43.94
C VAL A 12 -4.59 19.34 -44.89
N ILE A 13 -5.52 20.26 -44.57
CA ILE A 13 -5.41 21.44 -43.70
C ILE A 13 -6.79 22.15 -43.59
N LEU A 14 -6.95 22.90 -42.50
CA LEU A 14 -7.64 24.20 -42.36
C LEU A 14 -9.00 24.22 -41.66
N ILE A 15 -8.90 24.68 -40.41
CA ILE A 15 -9.92 25.38 -39.62
C ILE A 15 -10.40 26.62 -40.40
N SER A 16 -11.71 26.81 -40.45
CA SER A 16 -12.35 28.12 -40.57
C SER A 16 -13.71 28.07 -39.87
N ASP A 17 -13.94 29.11 -39.06
CA ASP A 17 -15.10 29.44 -38.25
C ASP A 17 -16.44 29.47 -39.02
N ASP A 18 -17.54 29.13 -38.36
CA ASP A 18 -18.56 30.14 -38.00
C ASP A 18 -19.61 29.60 -37.00
N GLU A 19 -19.68 30.29 -35.86
CA GLU A 19 -20.84 30.72 -35.06
C GLU A 19 -22.11 29.85 -34.95
N THR A 20 -22.51 29.50 -33.71
CA THR A 20 -23.78 29.99 -33.11
C THR A 20 -24.01 29.49 -31.67
N GLU A 21 -24.17 30.48 -30.78
CA GLU A 21 -25.09 30.59 -29.62
C GLU A 21 -25.40 29.38 -28.72
N SER A 22 -25.07 29.48 -27.42
CA SER A 22 -26.03 29.94 -26.39
C SER A 22 -25.64 29.59 -24.93
N THR A 23 -25.63 30.66 -24.12
CA THR A 23 -26.13 30.78 -22.73
C THR A 23 -25.35 30.28 -21.50
N LEU A 24 -24.81 31.30 -20.80
CA LEU A 24 -25.06 31.70 -19.38
C LEU A 24 -24.23 31.09 -18.24
N GLY A 25 -23.42 31.96 -17.63
CA GLY A 25 -22.81 31.78 -16.31
C GLY A 25 -21.83 32.89 -15.88
N THR A 26 -22.18 34.17 -16.04
CA THR A 26 -21.35 35.34 -15.72
C THR A 26 -21.47 35.76 -14.25
N SER A 27 -20.35 36.00 -13.56
CA SER A 27 -20.21 37.12 -12.60
C SER A 27 -18.74 37.46 -12.34
N VAL A 28 -18.20 38.49 -12.98
CA VAL A 28 -17.04 39.25 -12.48
C VAL A 28 -17.28 40.74 -12.76
N LEU A 29 -17.08 41.55 -11.72
CA LEU A 29 -17.33 42.98 -11.63
C LEU A 29 -16.39 43.80 -12.51
N LEU A 30 -16.94 44.80 -13.19
CA LEU A 30 -16.22 45.89 -13.85
C LEU A 30 -15.77 46.94 -12.82
N VAL A 31 -14.51 47.35 -12.90
CA VAL A 31 -13.99 48.58 -12.28
C VAL A 31 -13.37 49.40 -13.40
N ASP A 32 -13.91 50.60 -13.63
CA ASP A 32 -13.41 51.56 -14.60
C ASP A 32 -12.05 52.14 -14.17
N PRO A 33 -11.07 52.27 -15.08
CA PRO A 33 -9.89 53.07 -14.82
C PRO A 33 -10.14 54.54 -15.19
N SER A 34 -10.19 55.38 -14.17
CA SER A 34 -10.03 56.82 -14.26
C SER A 34 -8.64 57.19 -14.81
N GLU A 35 -8.67 58.11 -15.77
CA GLU A 35 -7.65 59.04 -16.28
C GLU A 35 -6.19 58.85 -15.82
N LYS A 36 -5.30 58.60 -16.80
CA LYS A 36 -3.87 58.94 -16.69
C LYS A 36 -3.48 59.95 -17.77
N THR A 37 -3.07 61.10 -17.25
CA THR A 37 -2.21 62.15 -17.79
C THR A 37 -1.41 61.83 -19.04
N ALA A 38 -1.52 62.76 -20.00
CA ALA A 38 -0.70 62.88 -21.20
C ALA A 38 0.81 62.85 -20.89
N VAL A 39 1.54 62.04 -21.66
CA VAL A 39 2.96 62.20 -21.91
C VAL A 39 3.15 62.10 -23.42
N GLU A 40 3.83 63.09 -23.97
CA GLU A 40 4.05 63.34 -25.39
C GLU A 40 4.78 62.16 -26.06
N GLU A 41 4.23 61.66 -27.17
CA GLU A 41 4.93 60.74 -28.07
C GLU A 41 5.68 61.55 -29.14
N GLU A 42 7.01 61.39 -29.16
CA GLU A 42 7.87 61.83 -30.26
C GLU A 42 7.45 61.13 -31.56
N LYS A 43 7.17 61.92 -32.60
CA LYS A 43 6.98 61.44 -33.97
C LYS A 43 8.23 60.69 -34.43
N THR A 44 8.09 59.39 -34.68
CA THR A 44 9.08 58.61 -35.45
C THR A 44 8.79 58.76 -36.93
N GLU A 45 9.86 58.99 -37.69
CA GLU A 45 9.87 59.29 -39.13
C GLU A 45 9.24 58.17 -39.96
N GLU A 46 8.39 58.57 -40.92
CA GLU A 46 7.80 57.69 -41.93
C GLU A 46 8.88 57.24 -42.92
N VAL A 47 9.12 55.93 -42.99
CA VAL A 47 9.91 55.30 -44.07
C VAL A 47 8.92 54.68 -45.05
N VAL A 48 8.81 55.26 -46.25
CA VAL A 48 7.96 54.77 -47.34
C VAL A 48 8.81 53.86 -48.23
N ASP A 49 8.38 52.60 -48.39
CA ASP A 49 8.91 51.65 -49.36
C ASP A 49 8.18 51.89 -50.70
N GLU A 50 8.90 52.44 -51.69
CA GLU A 50 8.32 52.89 -52.98
C GLU A 50 7.97 51.74 -53.93
N GLU A 51 8.17 50.47 -53.55
CA GLU A 51 7.92 49.32 -54.42
C GLU A 51 6.70 48.46 -54.02
N CYS A 52 5.99 48.80 -52.95
CA CYS A 52 4.74 48.15 -52.56
C CYS A 52 3.75 49.21 -52.03
N ASP A 53 2.58 49.38 -52.67
CA ASP A 53 1.43 50.21 -52.27
C ASP A 53 0.78 49.77 -50.92
N LEU A 54 1.58 49.48 -49.89
CA LEU A 54 1.17 49.12 -48.55
C LEU A 54 1.46 50.28 -47.60
N MET A 55 0.45 51.11 -47.36
CA MET A 55 0.50 52.17 -46.35
C MET A 55 0.23 51.58 -44.96
N VAL A 56 1.21 51.64 -44.05
CA VAL A 56 1.00 51.31 -42.63
C VAL A 56 0.21 52.46 -41.98
N THR A 57 -1.11 52.34 -41.97
CA THR A 57 -2.03 53.38 -41.44
C THR A 57 -2.10 53.41 -39.91
N PHE A 58 -1.61 52.36 -39.24
CA PHE A 58 -1.56 52.26 -37.79
C PHE A 58 -0.51 51.23 -37.38
N CYS A 59 0.46 51.64 -36.57
CA CYS A 59 1.39 50.72 -35.91
C CYS A 59 1.17 50.84 -34.40
N LYS A 60 0.84 49.72 -33.76
CA LYS A 60 0.78 49.63 -32.29
C LYS A 60 1.83 48.64 -31.84
N GLN A 61 2.62 49.05 -30.85
CA GLN A 61 3.59 48.14 -30.23
C GLN A 61 2.84 46.94 -29.64
N ALA A 62 3.16 45.74 -30.13
CA ALA A 62 2.55 44.52 -29.65
C ALA A 62 2.87 44.33 -28.16
N ASN A 63 1.91 43.79 -27.40
CA ASN A 63 2.17 43.39 -26.03
C ASN A 63 3.26 42.30 -26.04
N VAL A 64 4.40 42.59 -25.40
CA VAL A 64 5.50 41.63 -25.28
C VAL A 64 5.02 40.48 -24.39
N MET A 65 4.85 39.30 -24.97
CA MET A 65 4.47 38.09 -24.24
C MET A 65 5.67 37.54 -23.42
N PRO A 66 5.44 36.78 -22.34
CA PRO A 66 6.51 36.08 -21.64
C PRO A 66 7.35 35.23 -22.58
N HIS A 67 8.67 35.44 -22.58
CA HIS A 67 9.60 34.78 -23.49
C HIS A 67 10.91 34.45 -22.78
N ALA A 68 11.61 33.42 -23.26
CA ALA A 68 12.90 33.09 -22.70
C ALA A 68 13.88 34.23 -22.97
N ARG A 69 14.81 34.50 -22.06
CA ARG A 69 15.78 35.59 -22.23
C ARG A 69 16.51 35.60 -23.58
N TYR A 70 16.84 34.43 -24.12
CA TYR A 70 17.54 34.32 -25.40
C TYR A 70 16.70 34.66 -26.63
N ASP A 71 15.39 34.86 -26.47
CA ASP A 71 14.44 35.30 -27.49
C ASP A 71 14.01 36.77 -27.27
N CYS A 72 14.63 37.49 -26.33
CA CYS A 72 14.29 38.88 -26.04
C CYS A 72 14.67 39.80 -27.20
N THR A 73 13.69 40.54 -27.72
CA THR A 73 13.89 41.53 -28.80
C THR A 73 14.42 42.87 -28.29
N ILE A 74 14.28 43.16 -26.98
CA ILE A 74 14.70 44.42 -26.36
C ILE A 74 16.20 44.38 -26.00
N HIS A 75 16.66 43.25 -25.45
CA HIS A 75 18.05 43.09 -25.01
C HIS A 75 18.77 42.04 -25.86
N PRO A 76 19.85 42.41 -26.58
CA PRO A 76 20.64 41.46 -27.39
C PRO A 76 21.11 40.26 -26.57
N PHE A 77 21.21 39.09 -27.20
CA PHE A 77 21.63 37.86 -26.55
C PHE A 77 22.84 37.24 -27.26
N GLU A 78 23.83 36.84 -26.48
CA GLU A 78 25.05 36.18 -26.95
C GLU A 78 25.05 34.69 -26.55
N ARG A 79 25.29 33.80 -27.51
CA ARG A 79 25.22 32.33 -27.31
C ARG A 79 26.61 31.73 -27.14
N MET A 80 26.77 30.89 -26.12
CA MET A 80 27.94 30.06 -25.84
C MET A 80 27.49 28.75 -25.20
N GLU A 81 28.24 27.67 -25.41
CA GLU A 81 27.79 26.33 -25.01
C GLU A 81 27.69 26.15 -23.49
N CYS A 82 28.70 26.53 -22.71
CA CYS A 82 28.80 26.13 -21.29
C CYS A 82 29.38 27.21 -20.35
N ASP A 83 29.24 28.50 -20.66
CA ASP A 83 29.76 29.56 -19.80
C ASP A 83 28.83 29.86 -18.61
N THR A 84 29.23 29.40 -17.42
CA THR A 84 28.50 29.64 -16.17
C THR A 84 29.19 30.67 -15.28
N CYS A 85 30.39 31.16 -15.63
CA CYS A 85 31.25 31.92 -14.73
C CYS A 85 30.74 33.33 -14.48
N SER A 86 30.28 34.01 -15.53
CA SER A 86 29.78 35.39 -15.49
C SER A 86 28.82 35.67 -16.65
N PRO A 87 27.99 36.73 -16.59
CA PRO A 87 27.19 37.13 -17.73
C PRO A 87 28.04 37.40 -18.98
N LEU A 88 27.66 36.79 -20.09
CA LEU A 88 28.27 37.04 -21.39
C LEU A 88 27.69 38.31 -22.00
N GLY A 89 28.55 39.29 -22.27
CA GLY A 89 28.14 40.57 -22.85
C GLY A 89 27.01 41.22 -22.05
N LYS A 90 25.83 41.35 -22.69
CA LYS A 90 24.61 41.95 -22.11
C LYS A 90 23.54 40.92 -21.72
N ASN A 91 23.91 39.65 -21.59
CA ASN A 91 22.96 38.60 -21.20
C ASN A 91 22.35 38.82 -19.81
N ALA A 92 23.00 39.60 -18.93
CA ALA A 92 22.45 40.00 -17.64
C ALA A 92 21.23 40.91 -17.76
N ASP A 93 21.12 41.72 -18.81
CA ASP A 93 20.02 42.67 -19.00
C ASP A 93 18.75 41.91 -19.41
N PHE A 94 17.59 42.22 -18.84
CA PHE A 94 16.33 41.56 -19.16
C PHE A 94 15.16 42.54 -19.10
N CYS A 95 14.13 42.29 -19.91
CA CYS A 95 12.87 43.04 -19.81
C CYS A 95 11.93 42.40 -18.78
N SER A 96 10.84 43.08 -18.43
CA SER A 96 9.86 42.61 -17.43
C SER A 96 9.17 41.28 -17.77
N GLN A 97 9.23 40.86 -19.03
CA GLN A 97 8.59 39.64 -19.53
C GLN A 97 9.59 38.51 -19.83
N CYS A 98 10.90 38.75 -19.62
CA CYS A 98 11.89 37.69 -19.76
C CYS A 98 11.74 36.68 -18.63
N TYR A 99 11.76 35.39 -18.97
CA TYR A 99 11.94 34.32 -18.00
C TYR A 99 13.30 33.64 -18.12
N CYS A 100 13.76 33.12 -16.99
CA CYS A 100 14.95 32.30 -16.87
C CYS A 100 14.69 30.91 -17.46
N TYR A 101 15.46 30.56 -18.50
CA TYR A 101 15.32 29.28 -19.18
C TYR A 101 15.49 28.07 -18.25
N ILE A 102 16.40 28.16 -17.27
CA ILE A 102 16.67 27.06 -16.33
C ILE A 102 15.56 26.91 -15.27
N CYS A 103 15.09 28.03 -14.71
CA CYS A 103 14.17 28.01 -13.57
C CYS A 103 12.69 28.03 -13.96
N ASP A 104 12.36 28.38 -15.19
CA ASP A 104 10.98 28.57 -15.66
C ASP A 104 10.20 29.62 -14.84
N LYS A 105 10.91 30.67 -14.40
CA LYS A 105 10.39 31.82 -13.63
C LYS A 105 10.89 33.12 -14.24
N LEU A 106 10.26 34.25 -13.91
CA LEU A 106 10.72 35.56 -14.37
C LEU A 106 12.20 35.78 -14.05
N ALA A 107 12.93 36.42 -14.97
CA ALA A 107 14.36 36.68 -14.80
C ALA A 107 14.65 37.47 -13.52
N SER A 108 13.75 38.40 -13.16
CA SER A 108 13.78 39.17 -11.90
C SER A 108 13.67 38.31 -10.63
N GLU A 109 13.05 37.12 -10.72
CA GLU A 109 12.86 36.20 -9.60
C GLU A 109 13.95 35.12 -9.53
N CYS A 110 14.86 35.10 -10.51
CA CYS A 110 15.92 34.11 -10.59
C CYS A 110 17.08 34.47 -9.64
N GLN A 111 17.18 33.78 -8.51
CA GLN A 111 18.26 33.97 -7.54
C GLN A 111 19.66 33.69 -8.12
N ASN A 112 19.73 32.85 -9.16
CA ASN A 112 20.98 32.51 -9.85
C ASN A 112 21.17 33.29 -11.16
N TRP A 113 20.46 34.41 -11.34
CA TRP A 113 20.47 35.12 -12.63
C TRP A 113 21.89 35.50 -13.05
N THR A 114 22.61 36.21 -12.18
CA THR A 114 24.01 36.65 -12.39
C THR A 114 25.00 36.03 -11.42
N THR A 115 24.62 34.94 -10.75
CA THR A 115 25.47 34.30 -9.73
C THR A 115 26.69 33.70 -10.37
N SER A 116 27.88 34.10 -9.92
CA SER A 116 29.13 33.60 -10.48
C SER A 116 29.23 32.08 -10.33
N SER A 117 29.75 31.41 -11.37
CA SER A 117 29.82 29.95 -11.52
C SER A 117 28.48 29.23 -11.75
N LEU A 118 27.35 29.94 -11.68
CA LEU A 118 25.99 29.43 -11.92
C LEU A 118 25.10 30.47 -12.66
N CYS A 119 25.66 31.27 -13.59
CA CYS A 119 24.87 32.31 -14.27
C CYS A 119 23.80 31.70 -15.16
N HIS A 120 22.52 31.83 -14.76
CA HIS A 120 21.41 31.38 -15.60
C HIS A 120 21.13 32.35 -16.76
N CYS A 121 21.63 33.59 -16.67
CA CYS A 121 21.53 34.63 -17.68
C CYS A 121 21.98 34.17 -19.09
N ASN A 122 22.97 33.26 -19.17
CA ASN A 122 23.57 32.77 -20.41
C ASN A 122 22.82 31.58 -21.00
N ALA A 123 21.79 31.06 -20.32
CA ALA A 123 21.17 29.80 -20.67
C ALA A 123 20.24 29.91 -21.88
N HIS A 124 20.37 28.98 -22.84
CA HIS A 124 19.54 28.96 -24.05
C HIS A 124 19.25 27.55 -24.58
N ASN A 125 18.19 27.42 -25.38
CA ASN A 125 17.68 26.13 -25.89
C ASN A 125 18.48 25.50 -27.04
N LYS A 126 19.59 26.13 -27.49
CA LYS A 126 20.42 25.58 -28.58
C LYS A 126 21.64 24.81 -28.07
N SER A 127 22.07 25.10 -26.84
CA SER A 127 23.15 24.38 -26.18
C SER A 127 22.66 23.07 -25.60
N LYS A 128 23.45 22.01 -25.75
CA LYS A 128 23.18 20.72 -25.12
C LYS A 128 23.38 20.82 -23.61
N PHE A 129 24.42 21.52 -23.19
CA PHE A 129 24.73 21.74 -21.77
C PHE A 129 23.59 22.45 -21.05
N TRP A 130 23.05 23.54 -21.59
CA TRP A 130 21.97 24.28 -20.95
C TRP A 130 20.64 23.52 -20.91
N LYS A 131 20.36 22.67 -21.90
CA LYS A 131 19.23 21.73 -21.84
C LYS A 131 19.40 20.76 -20.68
N GLU A 132 20.57 20.13 -20.56
CA GLU A 132 20.85 19.18 -19.47
C GLU A 132 20.77 19.86 -18.09
N GLN A 133 21.24 21.11 -17.96
CA GLN A 133 21.09 21.90 -16.73
C GLN A 133 19.63 22.22 -16.42
N ARG A 134 18.84 22.61 -17.43
CA ARG A 134 17.39 22.84 -17.25
C ARG A 134 16.71 21.55 -16.83
N ASP A 135 17.00 20.43 -17.49
CA ASP A 135 16.38 19.15 -17.19
C ASP A 135 16.72 18.67 -15.79
N PHE A 136 17.98 18.87 -15.36
CA PHE A 136 18.42 18.60 -14.00
C PHE A 136 17.67 19.50 -12.98
N ALA A 137 17.56 20.80 -13.25
CA ALA A 137 16.85 21.73 -12.38
C ALA A 137 15.35 21.40 -12.26
N LEU A 138 14.70 21.03 -13.37
CA LEU A 138 13.28 20.65 -13.42
C LEU A 138 13.01 19.30 -12.73
N ALA A 139 13.91 18.33 -12.86
CA ALA A 139 13.81 17.05 -12.16
C ALA A 139 14.09 17.19 -10.65
N GLY A 140 15.01 18.09 -10.28
CA GLY A 140 15.39 18.33 -8.89
C GLY A 140 15.82 17.05 -8.18
N VAL A 141 15.28 16.81 -6.98
CA VAL A 141 15.59 15.60 -6.18
C VAL A 141 15.21 14.30 -6.91
N LEU A 142 14.28 14.36 -7.88
CA LEU A 142 13.79 13.17 -8.59
C LEU A 142 14.83 12.56 -9.53
N VAL A 143 15.89 13.31 -9.88
CA VAL A 143 16.97 12.82 -10.73
C VAL A 143 17.63 11.56 -10.15
N MET A 144 17.61 11.38 -8.82
CA MET A 144 18.17 10.19 -8.17
C MET A 144 17.45 8.89 -8.56
N PHE A 145 16.18 8.98 -8.97
CA PHE A 145 15.38 7.84 -9.43
C PHE A 145 15.60 7.52 -10.92
N LYS A 146 16.45 8.28 -11.61
CA LYS A 146 16.69 8.16 -13.06
C LYS A 146 15.41 8.27 -13.89
N LEU A 147 14.53 9.19 -13.48
CA LEU A 147 13.29 9.51 -14.19
C LEU A 147 13.60 10.47 -15.34
N GLU A 148 12.94 10.26 -16.47
CA GLU A 148 12.91 11.21 -17.58
C GLU A 148 11.86 12.29 -17.29
N LEU A 149 12.03 13.50 -17.82
CA LEU A 149 11.08 14.60 -17.58
C LEU A 149 9.64 14.28 -18.01
N THR A 150 9.47 13.47 -19.05
CA THR A 150 8.17 13.01 -19.56
C THR A 150 7.45 12.09 -18.57
N GLU A 151 8.19 11.45 -17.66
CA GLU A 151 7.64 10.59 -16.62
C GLU A 151 7.27 11.36 -15.36
N ILE A 152 7.80 12.57 -15.17
CA ILE A 152 7.63 13.39 -13.97
C ILE A 152 6.33 14.22 -14.08
N ASP A 153 5.25 13.62 -13.59
CA ASP A 153 3.96 14.27 -13.42
C ASP A 153 3.84 15.07 -12.11
N ALA A 154 2.70 15.72 -11.90
CA ALA A 154 2.42 16.54 -10.72
C ALA A 154 2.55 15.77 -9.40
N ASP A 155 2.17 14.48 -9.38
CA ASP A 155 2.23 13.63 -8.21
C ASP A 155 3.68 13.33 -7.81
N LEU A 156 4.53 12.98 -8.79
CA LEU A 156 5.95 12.75 -8.56
C LEU A 156 6.66 14.04 -8.14
N ARG A 157 6.33 15.19 -8.76
CA ARG A 157 6.86 16.50 -8.34
C ARG A 157 6.51 16.82 -6.90
N HIS A 158 5.25 16.60 -6.51
CA HIS A 158 4.79 16.79 -5.14
C HIS A 158 5.57 15.91 -4.15
N GLY A 159 5.72 14.61 -4.45
CA GLY A 159 6.54 13.71 -3.63
C GLY A 159 8.01 14.14 -3.55
N GLY A 160 8.58 14.64 -4.65
CA GLY A 160 9.92 15.20 -4.70
C GLY A 160 10.08 16.43 -3.82
N ASN A 161 9.12 17.36 -3.85
CA ASN A 161 9.12 18.56 -3.01
C ASN A 161 9.05 18.21 -1.51
N LEU A 162 8.26 17.21 -1.14
CA LEU A 162 8.23 16.72 0.24
C LEU A 162 9.56 16.04 0.63
N LEU A 163 10.14 15.27 -0.28
CA LEU A 163 11.41 14.58 -0.04
C LEU A 163 12.57 15.56 0.15
N ILE A 164 12.67 16.64 -0.64
CA ILE A 164 13.75 17.62 -0.49
C ILE A 164 13.68 18.34 0.86
N ASN A 165 12.48 18.74 1.31
CA ASN A 165 12.28 19.34 2.62
C ASN A 165 12.69 18.38 3.74
N PHE A 166 12.29 17.11 3.62
CA PHE A 166 12.68 16.06 4.56
C PHE A 166 14.20 15.86 4.60
N ILE A 167 14.89 15.82 3.47
CA ILE A 167 16.36 15.67 3.42
C ILE A 167 17.04 16.83 4.15
N GLN A 168 16.55 18.06 3.98
CA GLN A 168 17.09 19.24 4.67
C GLN A 168 16.90 19.14 6.18
N GLU A 169 15.68 18.82 6.66
CA GLU A 169 15.41 18.62 8.08
C GLU A 169 16.23 17.45 8.66
N LEU A 170 16.33 16.35 7.91
CA LEU A 170 17.05 15.14 8.31
C LEU A 170 18.54 15.43 8.47
N SER A 171 19.14 16.19 7.55
CA SER A 171 20.54 16.59 7.66
C SER A 171 20.81 17.35 8.95
N VAL A 172 19.89 18.23 9.38
CA VAL A 172 20.05 18.99 10.63
C VAL A 172 19.99 18.05 11.84
N GLU A 173 18.97 17.21 11.92
CA GLU A 173 18.81 16.27 13.05
C GLU A 173 19.90 15.19 13.09
N TYR A 174 20.33 14.69 11.94
CA TYR A 174 21.41 13.71 11.86
C TYR A 174 22.76 14.32 12.27
N ASN A 175 23.03 15.58 11.94
CA ASN A 175 24.22 16.27 12.44
C ASN A 175 24.19 16.43 13.97
N LYS A 176 23.02 16.69 14.58
CA LYS A 176 22.90 16.68 16.06
C LYS A 176 23.24 15.31 16.63
N TYR A 177 22.75 14.24 16.00
CA TYR A 177 23.12 12.88 16.36
C TYR A 177 24.62 12.63 16.26
N LEU A 178 25.30 13.10 15.19
CA LEU A 178 26.75 12.93 15.02
C LEU A 178 27.60 13.74 16.01
N ILE A 179 27.12 14.90 16.44
CA ILE A 179 27.79 15.72 17.47
C ILE A 179 27.72 15.03 18.83
N GLY A 180 26.59 14.38 19.13
CA GLY A 180 26.32 13.70 20.39
C GLY A 180 26.10 14.66 21.57
N GLU A 181 25.52 14.13 22.64
CA GLU A 181 25.31 14.85 23.89
C GLU A 181 26.49 14.59 24.82
N LYS A 182 27.17 15.66 25.25
CA LYS A 182 28.19 15.56 26.29
C LYS A 182 27.50 15.37 27.63
N ILE A 183 27.65 14.18 28.21
CA ILE A 183 27.21 13.97 29.59
C ILE A 183 28.31 14.57 30.47
N PRO A 184 27.99 15.56 31.33
CA PRO A 184 28.93 16.01 32.36
C PRO A 184 29.35 14.77 33.14
N PRO A 185 30.62 14.62 33.55
CA PRO A 185 31.02 13.50 34.36
C PRO A 185 30.05 13.43 35.55
N ILE A 186 29.18 12.42 35.53
CA ILE A 186 28.32 12.10 36.67
C ILE A 186 29.28 12.00 37.86
N GLN A 187 28.81 12.35 39.06
CA GLN A 187 29.53 12.18 40.33
C GLN A 187 29.85 10.68 40.58
N HIS A 188 30.58 10.04 39.68
CA HIS A 188 31.11 8.71 39.83
C HIS A 188 32.15 8.80 40.93
N GLU A 189 31.95 8.00 41.98
CA GLU A 189 32.95 7.81 43.01
C GLU A 189 34.27 7.46 42.32
N CYS A 190 35.32 8.20 42.66
CA CYS A 190 36.65 7.91 42.18
C CYS A 190 37.03 6.48 42.60
N PHE A 191 37.29 5.60 41.62
CA PHE A 191 37.81 4.24 41.88
C PHE A 191 39.35 4.22 41.99
N CYS A 192 40.01 5.36 41.80
CA CYS A 192 41.45 5.48 42.06
C CYS A 192 41.70 5.46 43.57
N LEU A 193 42.84 4.91 43.97
CA LEU A 193 43.31 4.95 45.35
C LEU A 193 44.32 6.10 45.49
N PRO A 194 44.13 7.06 46.43
CA PRO A 194 43.01 7.18 47.38
C PRO A 194 41.73 7.74 46.74
N LYS A 195 40.55 7.29 47.25
CA LYS A 195 39.23 7.75 46.77
C LYS A 195 39.04 9.23 47.13
N LEU A 196 39.25 10.12 46.17
CA LEU A 196 39.04 11.56 46.33
C LEU A 196 37.60 11.96 45.92
N PRO A 197 37.04 13.05 46.49
CA PRO A 197 35.75 13.62 46.07
C PRO A 197 35.70 13.91 44.56
N PRO A 198 34.50 13.93 43.94
CA PRO A 198 34.32 14.23 42.52
C PRO A 198 35.07 15.51 42.11
N GLY A 199 35.87 15.44 41.05
CA GLY A 199 36.63 16.58 40.51
C GLY A 199 37.98 16.87 41.18
N GLN A 200 38.34 16.18 42.26
CA GLN A 200 39.63 16.34 42.96
C GLN A 200 40.71 15.32 42.53
N CYS A 201 40.33 14.22 41.86
CA CYS A 201 41.28 13.26 41.32
C CYS A 201 41.78 13.71 39.94
N SER A 202 43.10 13.89 39.78
CA SER A 202 43.73 14.26 38.51
C SER A 202 43.52 13.20 37.40
N VAL A 203 43.44 11.91 37.76
CA VAL A 203 43.19 10.78 36.85
C VAL A 203 41.73 10.71 36.39
N CYS A 204 40.77 11.04 37.26
CA CYS A 204 39.36 11.12 36.86
C CYS A 204 39.06 12.43 36.12
N ARG A 205 39.75 13.53 36.45
CA ARG A 205 39.64 14.82 35.76
C ARG A 205 40.18 14.75 34.33
N SER A 206 41.13 13.85 34.04
CA SER A 206 41.65 13.61 32.69
C SER A 206 40.80 12.65 31.85
N ARG A 207 39.75 12.03 32.42
CA ARG A 207 38.76 11.30 31.61
C ARG A 207 37.93 12.31 30.82
N ASN A 208 38.00 12.20 29.49
CA ASN A 208 37.16 13.00 28.60
C ASN A 208 35.67 12.81 28.94
N PRO A 209 34.85 13.87 28.82
CA PRO A 209 33.40 13.75 28.99
C PRO A 209 32.87 12.67 28.05
N GLU A 210 32.05 11.77 28.57
CA GLU A 210 31.44 10.70 27.78
C GLU A 210 30.41 11.33 26.82
N VAL A 211 30.60 11.10 25.53
CA VAL A 211 29.67 11.54 24.50
C VAL A 211 28.67 10.42 24.25
N VAL A 212 27.39 10.74 24.42
CA VAL A 212 26.29 9.81 24.19
C VAL A 212 25.55 10.20 22.92
N TYR A 213 25.37 9.24 22.03
CA TYR A 213 24.75 9.45 20.73
C TYR A 213 23.33 8.88 20.75
N LYS A 214 22.32 9.76 20.72
CA LYS A 214 20.90 9.36 20.75
C LYS A 214 20.25 9.50 19.38
N TYR A 215 19.86 8.39 18.78
CA TYR A 215 19.22 8.38 17.47
C TYR A 215 17.71 8.75 17.50
N SER A 216 17.14 8.97 18.69
CA SER A 216 15.70 9.20 18.87
C SER A 216 15.16 10.44 18.13
N GLY A 217 15.93 11.52 18.05
CA GLY A 217 15.52 12.71 17.28
C GLY A 217 15.34 12.40 15.80
N VAL A 218 16.32 11.70 15.21
CA VAL A 218 16.27 11.22 13.82
C VAL A 218 15.11 10.24 13.63
N PHE A 219 14.94 9.28 14.53
CA PHE A 219 13.83 8.32 14.47
C PHE A 219 12.45 9.00 14.49
N ALA A 220 12.26 10.00 15.36
CA ALA A 220 10.99 10.73 15.47
C ALA A 220 10.70 11.53 14.19
N LEU A 221 11.71 12.21 13.65
CA LEU A 221 11.60 12.95 12.39
C LEU A 221 11.21 12.03 11.22
N VAL A 222 11.92 10.91 11.05
CA VAL A 222 11.63 9.94 10.01
C VAL A 222 10.24 9.35 10.20
N THR A 223 9.87 8.98 11.43
CA THR A 223 8.53 8.45 11.73
C THR A 223 7.42 9.42 11.34
N ARG A 224 7.59 10.73 11.61
CA ARG A 224 6.66 11.77 11.19
C ARG A 224 6.55 11.85 9.67
N PHE A 225 7.67 11.80 8.96
CA PHE A 225 7.69 11.80 7.51
C PHE A 225 7.00 10.58 6.91
N LEU A 226 7.23 9.39 7.48
CA LEU A 226 6.54 8.17 7.05
C LEU A 226 5.02 8.23 7.32
N ASN A 227 4.60 8.82 8.45
CA ASN A 227 3.16 9.06 8.74
C ASN A 227 2.53 10.02 7.73
N GLN A 228 3.30 11.01 7.25
CA GLN A 228 2.84 11.91 6.20
C GLN A 228 2.71 11.16 4.87
N ALA A 229 3.72 10.37 4.49
CA ALA A 229 3.72 9.60 3.26
C ALA A 229 2.51 8.66 3.12
N GLU A 230 1.99 8.12 4.23
CA GLU A 230 0.78 7.28 4.27
C GLU A 230 -0.51 8.01 3.83
N ARG A 231 -0.50 9.34 3.78
CA ARG A 231 -1.65 10.19 3.40
C ARG A 231 -1.54 10.73 1.97
N GLU A 232 -0.39 10.54 1.32
CA GLU A 232 -0.13 11.04 -0.02
C GLU A 232 -0.61 10.05 -1.09
N ASN A 233 -0.63 10.50 -2.35
CA ASN A 233 -0.94 9.63 -3.48
C ASN A 233 0.16 8.57 -3.70
N PRO A 234 -0.13 7.44 -4.37
CA PRO A 234 0.82 6.33 -4.48
C PRO A 234 2.18 6.67 -5.11
N LYS A 235 2.23 7.58 -6.08
CA LYS A 235 3.48 7.97 -6.74
C LYS A 235 4.33 8.83 -5.81
N ALA A 236 3.72 9.81 -5.15
CA ALA A 236 4.37 10.66 -4.16
C ALA A 236 4.89 9.82 -2.99
N THR A 237 4.04 8.95 -2.41
CA THR A 237 4.43 8.05 -1.32
C THR A 237 5.62 7.17 -1.72
N ALA A 238 5.64 6.59 -2.91
CA ALA A 238 6.75 5.74 -3.36
C ALA A 238 8.07 6.51 -3.40
N VAL A 239 8.07 7.72 -3.97
CA VAL A 239 9.25 8.61 -4.00
C VAL A 239 9.72 8.95 -2.59
N MET A 240 8.80 9.35 -1.70
CA MET A 240 9.12 9.70 -0.32
C MET A 240 9.76 8.52 0.42
N LEU A 241 9.15 7.33 0.34
CA LEU A 241 9.61 6.13 1.04
C LEU A 241 10.97 5.64 0.52
N LEU A 242 11.16 5.61 -0.80
CA LEU A 242 12.43 5.21 -1.41
C LEU A 242 13.55 6.20 -1.10
N GLY A 243 13.25 7.51 -1.18
CA GLY A 243 14.19 8.56 -0.78
C GLY A 243 14.60 8.43 0.68
N ALA A 244 13.64 8.25 1.59
CA ALA A 244 13.92 8.01 3.01
C ALA A 244 14.77 6.76 3.24
N ALA A 245 14.52 5.66 2.52
CA ALA A 245 15.35 4.45 2.61
C ALA A 245 16.79 4.71 2.19
N LYS A 246 17.00 5.50 1.12
CA LYS A 246 18.33 5.87 0.66
C LYS A 246 19.07 6.70 1.71
N GLU A 247 18.43 7.72 2.27
CA GLU A 247 19.06 8.56 3.30
C GLU A 247 19.41 7.77 4.56
N LEU A 248 18.48 6.93 5.05
CA LEU A 248 18.72 6.06 6.21
C LEU A 248 19.91 5.10 6.00
N ALA A 249 20.11 4.60 4.78
CA ALA A 249 21.22 3.70 4.47
C ALA A 249 22.60 4.39 4.54
N LEU A 250 22.64 5.72 4.46
CA LEU A 250 23.88 6.50 4.56
C LEU A 250 24.30 6.79 6.01
N HIS A 251 23.40 6.59 6.98
CA HIS A 251 23.67 6.89 8.37
C HIS A 251 24.70 5.92 8.97
N LYS A 252 25.64 6.46 9.74
CA LYS A 252 26.74 5.73 10.38
C LYS A 252 26.62 5.89 11.88
N ASP A 253 26.97 4.82 12.59
CA ASP A 253 27.04 4.81 14.04
C ASP A 253 28.40 5.38 14.49
N PRO A 254 28.45 6.55 15.14
CA PRO A 254 29.70 7.13 15.65
C PRO A 254 30.20 6.43 16.93
N ALA A 255 29.38 5.56 17.55
CA ALA A 255 29.77 4.86 18.78
C ALA A 255 30.79 3.74 18.48
N LEU A 256 31.97 3.82 19.11
CA LEU A 256 33.03 2.81 19.04
C LEU A 256 32.74 1.57 19.92
N SER A 257 31.88 1.72 20.93
CA SER A 257 31.47 0.67 21.86
C SER A 257 29.94 0.57 21.92
N TRP A 258 29.44 -0.61 22.30
CA TRP A 258 28.00 -0.83 22.48
C TRP A 258 27.50 0.01 23.65
N GLN A 259 26.90 1.16 23.35
CA GLN A 259 26.14 1.91 24.33
C GLN A 259 24.75 1.25 24.45
N ASN A 260 24.42 0.73 25.64
CA ASN A 260 23.13 0.09 25.92
C ASN A 260 22.00 1.13 25.92
N HIS A 261 21.46 1.38 24.73
CA HIS A 261 20.38 2.32 24.48
C HIS A 261 19.05 1.60 24.21
N GLY A 262 17.93 2.26 24.46
CA GLY A 262 16.61 1.75 24.10
C GLY A 262 16.47 1.53 22.58
N HIS A 263 15.43 0.81 22.17
CA HIS A 263 15.18 0.44 20.76
C HIS A 263 15.16 1.63 19.78
N ILE A 264 14.80 2.83 20.24
CA ILE A 264 14.66 4.05 19.43
C ILE A 264 15.96 4.88 19.42
N ASP A 265 16.79 4.73 20.45
CA ASP A 265 18.02 5.50 20.62
C ASP A 265 19.23 4.86 19.91
N SER A 266 19.17 3.55 19.66
CA SER A 266 20.22 2.81 18.94
C SER A 266 19.96 2.81 17.43
N LEU A 267 20.89 3.37 16.65
CA LEU A 267 20.85 3.34 15.17
C LEU A 267 20.68 1.92 14.62
N LYS A 268 21.40 0.94 15.19
CA LYS A 268 21.39 -0.47 14.76
C LYS A 268 20.04 -1.16 14.95
N LEU A 269 19.16 -0.63 15.80
CA LEU A 269 17.80 -1.15 16.04
C LEU A 269 16.75 -0.28 15.33
N ALA A 270 16.91 1.04 15.41
CA ALA A 270 16.01 2.02 14.83
C ALA A 270 15.96 1.95 13.30
N VAL A 271 17.11 1.86 12.62
CA VAL A 271 17.17 1.86 11.15
C VAL A 271 16.50 0.61 10.55
N PRO A 272 16.76 -0.63 11.01
CA PRO A 272 16.02 -1.80 10.54
C PRO A 272 14.52 -1.71 10.78
N TYR A 273 14.08 -1.14 11.91
CA TYR A 273 12.66 -0.96 12.19
C TYR A 273 12.00 0.00 11.17
N LEU A 274 12.64 1.13 10.89
CA LEU A 274 12.17 2.10 9.91
C LEU A 274 12.19 1.50 8.48
N LEU A 275 13.24 0.78 8.10
CA LEU A 275 13.31 0.09 6.82
C LEU A 275 12.27 -1.01 6.68
N GLN A 276 11.95 -1.76 7.75
CA GLN A 276 10.86 -2.72 7.74
C GLN A 276 9.53 -2.03 7.46
N ARG A 277 9.26 -0.88 8.09
CA ARG A 277 8.05 -0.08 7.83
C ARG A 277 7.99 0.41 6.38
N ILE A 278 9.08 0.98 5.88
CA ILE A 278 9.21 1.45 4.49
C ILE A 278 8.96 0.31 3.50
N THR A 279 9.69 -0.80 3.65
CA THR A 279 9.60 -1.92 2.70
C THR A 279 8.25 -2.62 2.76
N THR A 280 7.62 -2.74 3.94
CA THR A 280 6.26 -3.27 4.08
C THR A 280 5.25 -2.43 3.30
N GLN A 281 5.33 -1.10 3.42
CA GLN A 281 4.42 -0.20 2.73
C GLN A 281 4.64 -0.23 1.21
N LEU A 282 5.90 -0.15 0.76
CA LEU A 282 6.26 -0.27 -0.66
C LEU A 282 5.79 -1.62 -1.25
N GLN A 283 6.03 -2.74 -0.56
CA GLN A 283 5.56 -4.06 -0.98
C GLN A 283 4.05 -4.10 -1.20
N ARG A 284 3.26 -3.53 -0.29
CA ARG A 284 1.80 -3.46 -0.42
C ARG A 284 1.41 -2.59 -1.61
N MET A 285 1.99 -1.41 -1.73
CA MET A 285 1.69 -0.47 -2.82
C MET A 285 2.00 -1.05 -4.21
N LEU A 286 3.13 -1.74 -4.37
CA LEU A 286 3.52 -2.40 -5.63
C LEU A 286 2.50 -3.47 -6.07
N VAL A 287 1.65 -3.96 -5.17
CA VAL A 287 0.58 -4.93 -5.46
C VAL A 287 -0.77 -4.23 -5.67
N LEU A 288 -1.10 -3.31 -4.77
CA LEU A 288 -2.41 -2.65 -4.71
C LEU A 288 -2.57 -1.60 -5.81
N CYS A 289 -1.55 -0.79 -6.04
CA CYS A 289 -1.58 0.34 -6.97
C CYS A 289 -1.17 -0.09 -8.38
N ASP A 290 -1.73 0.56 -9.39
CA ASP A 290 -1.42 0.30 -10.80
C ASP A 290 -0.39 1.33 -11.29
N PHE A 291 0.89 1.06 -11.05
CA PHE A 291 1.99 1.90 -11.54
C PHE A 291 2.27 1.62 -13.03
N PRO A 292 2.65 2.65 -13.83
CA PRO A 292 3.22 2.43 -15.14
C PRO A 292 4.44 1.50 -15.05
N LYS A 293 4.55 0.54 -15.99
CA LYS A 293 5.59 -0.51 -15.94
C LYS A 293 7.01 0.05 -15.82
N ASN A 294 7.33 1.11 -16.57
CA ASN A 294 8.65 1.73 -16.50
C ASN A 294 8.94 2.30 -15.11
N LEU A 295 7.96 3.00 -14.52
CA LEU A 295 8.08 3.58 -13.19
C LEU A 295 8.24 2.49 -12.11
N TYR A 296 7.46 1.42 -12.22
CA TYR A 296 7.57 0.24 -11.35
C TYR A 296 8.97 -0.37 -11.37
N GLU A 297 9.54 -0.59 -12.56
CA GLU A 297 10.88 -1.16 -12.73
C GLU A 297 11.97 -0.22 -12.19
N LYS A 298 11.85 1.09 -12.45
CA LYS A 298 12.77 2.10 -11.92
C LYS A 298 12.77 2.17 -10.39
N PHE A 299 11.60 2.06 -9.74
CA PHE A 299 11.49 2.02 -8.28
C PHE A 299 12.16 0.79 -7.67
N ILE A 300 11.95 -0.39 -8.24
CA ILE A 300 12.60 -1.62 -7.78
C ILE A 300 14.12 -1.53 -7.96
N HIS A 301 14.57 -1.12 -9.16
CA HIS A 301 15.98 -0.99 -9.46
C HIS A 301 16.66 0.07 -8.56
N PHE A 302 16.00 1.19 -8.31
CA PHE A 302 16.49 2.22 -7.39
C PHE A 302 16.74 1.63 -6.00
N PHE A 303 15.77 0.92 -5.43
CA PHE A 303 15.95 0.31 -4.11
C PHE A 303 17.07 -0.74 -4.08
N GLN A 304 17.17 -1.57 -5.12
CA GLN A 304 18.25 -2.56 -5.26
C GLN A 304 19.64 -1.93 -5.38
N SER A 305 19.71 -0.68 -5.87
CA SER A 305 20.97 0.07 -5.97
C SER A 305 21.42 0.72 -4.66
N ILE A 306 20.56 0.76 -3.63
CA ILE A 306 20.90 1.32 -2.32
C ILE A 306 21.94 0.42 -1.64
N SER A 307 23.07 1.01 -1.27
CA SER A 307 24.12 0.32 -0.50
C SER A 307 23.70 0.21 0.96
N LEU A 308 23.00 -0.87 1.30
CA LEU A 308 22.50 -1.11 2.66
C LEU A 308 23.64 -1.44 3.63
N PRO A 309 23.59 -0.97 4.89
CA PRO A 309 24.54 -1.39 5.92
C PRO A 309 24.32 -2.85 6.33
N CYS A 310 25.31 -3.47 6.96
CA CYS A 310 25.29 -4.91 7.26
C CYS A 310 24.09 -5.37 8.11
N HIS A 311 23.67 -4.54 9.07
CA HIS A 311 22.49 -4.79 9.92
C HIS A 311 21.16 -4.65 9.17
N CYS A 312 21.20 -4.26 7.88
CA CYS A 312 20.05 -4.10 7.01
C CYS A 312 20.11 -4.98 5.74
N PHE A 313 21.09 -5.87 5.59
CA PHE A 313 21.20 -6.75 4.40
C PHE A 313 19.99 -7.67 4.20
N GLY A 314 19.22 -7.95 5.25
CA GLY A 314 17.95 -8.67 5.13
C GLY A 314 16.93 -8.01 4.21
N PHE A 315 17.06 -6.70 3.95
CA PHE A 315 16.13 -5.93 3.13
C PHE A 315 16.47 -5.92 1.64
N SER A 316 17.66 -6.35 1.20
CA SER A 316 18.13 -6.19 -0.18
C SER A 316 17.16 -6.74 -1.24
N ASN A 317 16.40 -7.79 -0.90
CA ASN A 317 15.44 -8.44 -1.79
C ASN A 317 13.97 -8.15 -1.41
N SER A 318 13.71 -7.22 -0.49
CA SER A 318 12.36 -6.97 0.01
C SER A 318 11.41 -6.45 -1.07
N LEU A 319 11.91 -5.73 -2.08
CA LEU A 319 11.07 -5.25 -3.19
C LEU A 319 11.04 -6.18 -4.41
N ASN A 320 11.54 -7.42 -4.28
CA ASN A 320 11.39 -8.45 -5.33
C ASN A 320 9.97 -9.01 -5.33
N VAL A 321 8.99 -8.12 -5.53
CA VAL A 321 7.57 -8.45 -5.61
C VAL A 321 7.30 -9.02 -7.00
N VAL A 322 6.61 -10.15 -7.06
CA VAL A 322 6.23 -10.77 -8.33
C VAL A 322 5.17 -9.88 -9.01
N PRO A 323 5.32 -9.42 -10.26
CA PRO A 323 4.28 -8.61 -10.90
C PRO A 323 3.05 -9.45 -11.26
N TRP A 324 1.89 -8.83 -11.45
CA TRP A 324 0.63 -9.53 -11.74
C TRP A 324 0.64 -10.34 -13.06
N ASP A 325 1.46 -9.92 -14.02
CA ASP A 325 1.66 -10.57 -15.33
C ASP A 325 2.72 -11.69 -15.29
N HIS A 326 3.33 -11.95 -14.13
CA HIS A 326 4.33 -13.00 -14.00
C HIS A 326 3.73 -14.39 -14.23
N VAL A 327 4.31 -15.14 -15.16
CA VAL A 327 3.80 -16.45 -15.64
C VAL A 327 3.46 -17.42 -14.50
N LEU A 328 4.32 -17.55 -13.47
CA LEU A 328 4.06 -18.47 -12.36
C LEU A 328 2.84 -18.05 -11.54
N LEU A 329 2.66 -16.75 -11.31
CA LEU A 329 1.51 -16.23 -10.57
C LEU A 329 0.24 -16.38 -11.42
N THR A 330 0.29 -15.98 -12.69
CA THR A 330 -0.85 -16.07 -13.61
C THR A 330 -1.35 -17.51 -13.78
N THR A 331 -0.45 -18.49 -13.89
CA THR A 331 -0.83 -19.91 -14.00
C THR A 331 -1.47 -20.45 -12.71
N VAL A 332 -1.04 -19.98 -11.53
CA VAL A 332 -1.70 -20.27 -10.25
C VAL A 332 -3.11 -19.67 -10.20
N LEU A 333 -3.24 -18.38 -10.52
CA LEU A 333 -4.54 -17.68 -10.47
C LEU A 333 -5.54 -18.31 -11.46
N LYS A 334 -5.10 -18.72 -12.65
CA LYS A 334 -5.92 -19.44 -13.65
C LYS A 334 -6.23 -20.89 -13.26
N GLY A 335 -5.63 -21.43 -12.19
CA GLY A 335 -5.84 -22.81 -11.75
C GLY A 335 -5.07 -23.86 -12.56
N GLN A 336 -4.20 -23.44 -13.49
CA GLN A 336 -3.34 -24.33 -14.28
C GLN A 336 -2.18 -24.89 -13.45
N ASN A 337 -1.77 -24.16 -12.41
CA ASN A 337 -0.74 -24.59 -11.47
C ASN A 337 -1.30 -24.58 -10.04
N THR A 338 -1.74 -25.74 -9.55
CA THR A 338 -2.32 -25.87 -8.21
C THR A 338 -1.27 -25.93 -7.09
N THR A 339 -0.01 -26.17 -7.43
CA THR A 339 1.08 -26.36 -6.44
C THR A 339 1.93 -25.12 -6.24
N GLY A 340 1.84 -24.13 -7.14
CA GLY A 340 2.74 -22.97 -7.16
C GLY A 340 4.18 -23.35 -7.49
N GLN A 341 4.42 -24.52 -8.08
CA GLN A 341 5.76 -25.01 -8.41
C GLN A 341 5.98 -25.04 -9.92
N ARG A 342 7.16 -24.65 -10.38
CA ARG A 342 7.62 -24.82 -11.77
C ARG A 342 9.05 -25.33 -11.78
N THR A 343 9.37 -26.23 -12.71
CA THR A 343 10.75 -26.64 -12.96
C THR A 343 11.36 -25.73 -14.02
N GLN A 344 12.46 -25.06 -13.72
CA GLN A 344 13.22 -24.25 -14.65
C GLN A 344 14.68 -24.72 -14.64
N LYS A 345 15.20 -25.12 -15.81
CA LYS A 345 16.58 -25.64 -15.97
C LYS A 345 16.93 -26.73 -14.93
N GLY A 346 16.01 -27.66 -14.69
CA GLY A 346 16.18 -28.75 -13.72
C GLY A 346 15.98 -28.38 -12.24
N ARG A 347 15.83 -27.10 -11.89
CA ARG A 347 15.58 -26.64 -10.51
C ARG A 347 14.10 -26.37 -10.27
N LYS A 348 13.60 -26.79 -9.10
CA LYS A 348 12.23 -26.50 -8.64
C LYS A 348 12.18 -25.07 -8.09
N ILE A 349 11.31 -24.26 -8.65
CA ILE A 349 11.00 -22.89 -8.21
C ILE A 349 9.59 -22.90 -7.63
N PHE A 350 9.41 -22.20 -6.52
CA PHE A 350 8.14 -22.05 -5.83
C PHE A 350 7.69 -20.60 -5.87
N LEU A 351 6.37 -20.38 -5.93
CA LEU A 351 5.78 -19.06 -5.72
C LEU A 351 5.96 -18.67 -4.24
N TRP A 352 6.99 -17.87 -3.98
CA TRP A 352 7.35 -17.41 -2.65
C TRP A 352 7.17 -15.92 -2.56
N GLU A 353 6.40 -15.45 -1.58
CA GLU A 353 6.13 -14.04 -1.39
C GLU A 353 6.19 -13.66 0.10
N ALA A 354 6.54 -12.40 0.38
CA ALA A 354 6.52 -11.86 1.73
C ALA A 354 5.08 -11.68 2.22
N LEU A 355 4.83 -11.82 3.53
CA LEU A 355 3.47 -11.74 4.08
C LEU A 355 2.71 -10.45 3.69
N PRO A 356 3.32 -9.24 3.70
CA PRO A 356 2.63 -8.02 3.28
C PRO A 356 2.14 -8.07 1.83
N VAL A 357 2.91 -8.70 0.94
CA VAL A 357 2.54 -8.92 -0.46
C VAL A 357 1.35 -9.88 -0.55
N ILE A 358 1.38 -10.98 0.20
CA ILE A 358 0.27 -11.94 0.26
C ILE A 358 -1.02 -11.27 0.76
N GLN A 359 -0.93 -10.49 1.84
CA GLN A 359 -2.06 -9.73 2.37
C GLN A 359 -2.64 -8.77 1.33
N ALA A 360 -1.78 -7.98 0.67
CA ALA A 360 -2.19 -7.06 -0.38
C ALA A 360 -2.83 -7.75 -1.59
N ARG A 361 -2.33 -8.93 -2.00
CA ARG A 361 -2.96 -9.70 -3.08
C ARG A 361 -4.35 -10.21 -2.71
N VAL A 362 -4.48 -10.76 -1.50
CA VAL A 362 -5.77 -11.22 -0.99
C VAL A 362 -6.75 -10.07 -0.93
N GLU A 363 -6.34 -8.92 -0.40
CA GLU A 363 -7.13 -7.68 -0.37
C GLU A 363 -7.62 -7.27 -1.77
N LYS A 364 -6.71 -7.10 -2.74
CA LYS A 364 -7.07 -6.70 -4.11
C LYS A 364 -8.01 -7.70 -4.80
N LEU A 365 -7.81 -9.00 -4.57
CA LEU A 365 -8.67 -10.04 -5.16
C LEU A 365 -10.04 -10.12 -4.47
N VAL A 366 -10.10 -9.96 -3.14
CA VAL A 366 -11.35 -9.91 -2.38
C VAL A 366 -12.18 -8.68 -2.77
N ASP A 367 -11.53 -7.53 -2.95
CA ASP A 367 -12.18 -6.29 -3.39
C ASP A 367 -12.77 -6.41 -4.80
N LYS A 368 -12.12 -7.19 -5.67
CA LYS A 368 -12.63 -7.53 -7.00
C LYS A 368 -13.61 -8.72 -7.00
N MET A 369 -13.97 -9.26 -5.83
CA MET A 369 -14.82 -10.45 -5.67
C MET A 369 -14.29 -11.72 -6.38
N ASN A 370 -12.98 -11.78 -6.65
CA ASN A 370 -12.30 -12.89 -7.32
C ASN A 370 -11.93 -14.00 -6.31
N TYR A 371 -12.92 -14.52 -5.60
CA TYR A 371 -12.71 -15.45 -4.48
C TYR A 371 -12.09 -16.79 -4.91
N LYS A 372 -12.35 -17.27 -6.13
CA LYS A 372 -11.74 -18.50 -6.66
C LYS A 372 -10.22 -18.34 -6.80
N GLU A 373 -9.79 -17.20 -7.30
CA GLU A 373 -8.39 -16.82 -7.46
C GLU A 373 -7.70 -16.69 -6.10
N VAL A 374 -8.37 -16.11 -5.09
CA VAL A 374 -7.87 -16.05 -3.71
C VAL A 374 -7.58 -17.45 -3.17
N VAL A 375 -8.53 -18.38 -3.33
CA VAL A 375 -8.38 -19.76 -2.85
C VAL A 375 -7.21 -20.46 -3.55
N ARG A 376 -7.13 -20.37 -4.89
CA ARG A 376 -6.02 -20.96 -5.67
C ARG A 376 -4.67 -20.41 -5.22
N TYR A 377 -4.58 -19.10 -5.07
CA TYR A 377 -3.38 -18.41 -4.63
C TYR A 377 -2.94 -18.84 -3.23
N LEU A 378 -3.83 -18.80 -2.24
CA LEU A 378 -3.51 -19.16 -0.85
C LEU A 378 -3.12 -20.65 -0.68
N ARG A 379 -3.70 -21.54 -1.50
CA ARG A 379 -3.32 -22.96 -1.53
C ARG A 379 -1.89 -23.16 -2.08
N ALA A 380 -1.45 -22.33 -3.03
CA ALA A 380 -0.18 -22.49 -3.74
C ALA A 380 1.01 -21.68 -3.15
N VAL A 381 0.77 -20.48 -2.64
CA VAL A 381 1.85 -19.55 -2.22
C VAL A 381 2.61 -20.05 -0.98
N LYS A 382 3.92 -19.77 -0.93
CA LYS A 382 4.79 -19.99 0.23
C LYS A 382 5.24 -18.67 0.84
N CYS A 383 5.47 -18.69 2.15
CA CYS A 383 5.91 -17.54 2.93
C CYS A 383 6.83 -17.98 4.06
N ASN A 384 7.76 -17.12 4.47
CA ASN A 384 8.58 -17.35 5.65
C ASN A 384 7.75 -17.20 6.95
N ASP A 385 6.76 -16.31 6.95
CA ASP A 385 5.83 -16.18 8.07
C ASP A 385 4.72 -17.24 7.98
N THR A 386 5.00 -18.38 8.58
CA THR A 386 4.07 -19.52 8.62
C THR A 386 2.81 -19.25 9.44
N LYS A 387 2.88 -18.37 10.44
CA LYS A 387 1.73 -18.01 11.28
C LYS A 387 0.79 -17.11 10.50
N GLY A 388 1.28 -15.99 9.96
CA GLY A 388 0.46 -15.07 9.18
C GLY A 388 -0.15 -15.72 7.93
N LEU A 389 0.60 -16.59 7.25
CA LEU A 389 0.06 -17.34 6.11
C LEU A 389 -1.03 -18.35 6.54
N ARG A 390 -0.88 -19.00 7.70
CA ARG A 390 -1.92 -19.89 8.23
C ARG A 390 -3.20 -19.11 8.54
N ASP A 391 -3.09 -17.95 9.16
CA ASP A 391 -4.25 -17.12 9.52
C ASP A 391 -5.02 -16.68 8.26
N LEU A 392 -4.33 -16.41 7.15
CA LEU A 392 -4.98 -16.17 5.84
C LEU A 392 -5.60 -17.43 5.25
N ARG A 393 -4.94 -18.59 5.34
CA ARG A 393 -5.45 -19.88 4.86
C ARG A 393 -6.69 -20.34 5.61
N ASP A 394 -6.83 -19.99 6.89
CA ASP A 394 -8.02 -20.28 7.67
C ASP A 394 -9.27 -19.54 7.15
N LYS A 395 -9.09 -18.54 6.27
CA LYS A 395 -10.20 -17.88 5.54
C LYS A 395 -10.59 -18.59 4.23
N ILE A 396 -9.85 -19.60 3.77
CA ILE A 396 -10.17 -20.36 2.54
C ILE A 396 -11.60 -20.92 2.54
N PRO A 397 -12.09 -21.56 3.62
CA PRO A 397 -13.46 -22.08 3.65
C PRO A 397 -14.52 -20.99 3.47
N PHE A 398 -14.29 -19.81 4.05
CA PHE A 398 -15.18 -18.65 3.87
C PHE A 398 -15.20 -18.19 2.41
N TYR A 399 -14.05 -18.09 1.75
CA TYR A 399 -13.99 -17.74 0.32
C TYR A 399 -14.64 -18.80 -0.57
N LEU A 400 -14.53 -20.09 -0.22
CA LEU A 400 -15.24 -21.16 -0.93
C LEU A 400 -16.77 -21.01 -0.78
N CYS A 401 -17.28 -20.73 0.42
CA CYS A 401 -18.68 -20.40 0.64
C CYS A 401 -19.11 -19.19 -0.22
N LYS A 402 -18.30 -18.14 -0.31
CA LYS A 402 -18.59 -16.96 -1.16
C LYS A 402 -18.74 -17.30 -2.64
N THR A 403 -18.10 -18.38 -3.11
CA THR A 403 -18.24 -18.88 -4.49
C THR A 403 -19.42 -19.83 -4.70
N GLY A 404 -20.17 -20.15 -3.63
CA GLY A 404 -21.25 -21.14 -3.65
C GLY A 404 -20.77 -22.60 -3.51
N ASP A 405 -19.47 -22.84 -3.31
CA ASP A 405 -18.89 -24.18 -3.18
C ASP A 405 -18.84 -24.63 -1.71
N PHE A 406 -20.03 -24.93 -1.16
CA PHE A 406 -20.18 -25.28 0.26
C PHE A 406 -19.59 -26.65 0.61
N LEU A 407 -19.53 -27.58 -0.34
CA LEU A 407 -18.99 -28.92 -0.08
C LEU A 407 -17.48 -28.85 0.07
N ASP A 408 -16.81 -28.16 -0.86
CA ASP A 408 -15.36 -28.00 -0.81
C ASP A 408 -14.95 -27.09 0.37
N ALA A 409 -15.78 -26.11 0.74
CA ALA A 409 -15.61 -25.34 1.97
C ALA A 409 -15.63 -26.23 3.23
N ALA A 410 -16.64 -27.09 3.36
CA ALA A 410 -16.77 -28.00 4.51
C ALA A 410 -15.60 -29.00 4.58
N HIS A 411 -15.12 -29.49 3.44
CA HIS A 411 -13.91 -30.31 3.37
C HIS A 411 -12.66 -29.50 3.78
N SER A 412 -12.50 -28.28 3.26
CA SER A 412 -11.35 -27.43 3.56
C SER A 412 -11.25 -27.03 5.04
N LEU A 413 -12.35 -27.07 5.80
CA LEU A 413 -12.28 -26.90 7.27
C LEU A 413 -11.57 -28.05 7.96
N LEU A 414 -11.79 -29.28 7.47
CA LEU A 414 -11.33 -30.51 8.13
C LEU A 414 -9.96 -31.00 7.65
N PHE A 415 -9.56 -30.62 6.44
CA PHE A 415 -8.27 -31.01 5.87
C PHE A 415 -7.27 -29.84 5.88
N PRO A 416 -6.06 -30.02 6.43
CA PRO A 416 -5.05 -28.97 6.42
C PRO A 416 -4.59 -28.66 4.98
N VAL A 417 -4.38 -27.38 4.70
CA VAL A 417 -3.75 -26.93 3.46
C VAL A 417 -2.23 -27.06 3.60
N ASN A 418 -1.63 -27.96 2.83
CA ASN A 418 -0.19 -28.30 2.88
C ASN A 418 0.25 -28.82 4.26
N SER A 419 1.56 -28.78 4.53
CA SER A 419 2.26 -29.30 5.72
C SER A 419 1.94 -28.58 7.04
N LEU A 420 0.73 -28.01 7.19
CA LEU A 420 0.25 -27.44 8.46
C LEU A 420 -0.07 -28.59 9.45
N ALA A 421 0.30 -28.40 10.71
CA ALA A 421 0.15 -29.43 11.75
C ALA A 421 -1.31 -29.72 12.17
N CYS A 422 -2.28 -28.83 11.92
CA CYS A 422 -3.70 -29.01 12.26
C CYS A 422 -4.62 -28.29 11.25
N CYS A 423 -5.79 -28.86 10.98
CA CYS A 423 -6.81 -28.27 10.11
C CYS A 423 -7.44 -26.98 10.68
N THR A 424 -8.20 -26.25 9.87
CA THR A 424 -8.87 -25.01 10.28
C THR A 424 -9.94 -25.26 11.35
N ALA A 425 -10.59 -26.42 11.33
CA ALA A 425 -11.60 -26.82 12.31
C ALA A 425 -11.07 -26.75 13.76
N CYS A 426 -9.79 -27.10 13.97
CA CYS A 426 -9.13 -27.05 15.28
C CYS A 426 -9.13 -25.64 15.92
N ARG A 427 -9.29 -24.59 15.10
CA ARG A 427 -9.16 -23.17 15.49
C ARG A 427 -10.45 -22.37 15.38
N LEU A 428 -11.55 -23.01 14.98
CA LEU A 428 -12.85 -22.35 14.91
C LEU A 428 -13.33 -21.88 16.28
N THR A 429 -13.93 -20.69 16.30
CA THR A 429 -14.69 -20.20 17.46
C THR A 429 -16.14 -20.70 17.41
N PRO A 430 -16.86 -20.73 18.56
CA PRO A 430 -18.28 -21.07 18.59
C PRO A 430 -19.14 -20.24 17.64
N PHE A 431 -18.84 -18.94 17.53
CA PHE A 431 -19.52 -18.03 16.60
C PHE A 431 -19.26 -18.42 15.14
N GLN A 432 -18.00 -18.66 14.77
CA GLN A 432 -17.66 -19.06 13.40
C GLN A 432 -18.31 -20.40 13.03
N PHE A 433 -18.35 -21.35 13.98
CA PHE A 433 -19.03 -22.63 13.80
C PHE A 433 -20.52 -22.44 13.46
N GLU A 434 -21.24 -21.62 14.24
CA GLU A 434 -22.65 -21.30 13.97
C GLU A 434 -22.83 -20.68 12.58
N VAL A 435 -22.00 -19.69 12.22
CA VAL A 435 -22.07 -18.99 10.93
C VAL A 435 -21.82 -19.96 9.76
N TYR A 436 -20.83 -20.86 9.85
CA TYR A 436 -20.60 -21.87 8.81
C TYR A 436 -21.78 -22.84 8.68
N LEU A 437 -22.38 -23.27 9.79
CA LEU A 437 -23.58 -24.12 9.73
C LEU A 437 -24.75 -23.40 9.04
N LYS A 438 -24.96 -22.11 9.33
CA LYS A 438 -25.97 -21.30 8.63
C LYS A 438 -25.69 -21.25 7.14
N MET A 439 -24.45 -21.00 6.73
CA MET A 439 -24.06 -20.97 5.32
C MET A 439 -24.35 -22.32 4.64
N PHE A 440 -23.93 -23.43 5.26
CA PHE A 440 -24.12 -24.76 4.69
C PHE A 440 -25.59 -25.19 4.62
N ARG A 441 -26.42 -24.78 5.59
CA ARG A 441 -27.85 -25.11 5.65
C ARG A 441 -28.70 -24.32 4.65
N THR A 442 -28.31 -23.07 4.39
CA THR A 442 -29.14 -22.10 3.65
C THR A 442 -28.61 -21.76 2.26
N GLY A 443 -27.36 -22.15 1.95
CA GLY A 443 -26.72 -21.75 0.70
C GLY A 443 -26.48 -20.25 0.60
N SER A 444 -26.53 -19.55 1.73
CA SER A 444 -26.44 -18.09 1.82
C SER A 444 -25.19 -17.68 2.60
N VAL A 445 -24.64 -16.52 2.27
CA VAL A 445 -23.41 -15.97 2.86
C VAL A 445 -23.59 -14.50 3.19
N PRO A 446 -22.94 -13.96 4.25
CA PRO A 446 -22.92 -12.53 4.52
C PRO A 446 -22.21 -11.81 3.36
N THR A 447 -22.59 -10.58 3.00
CA THR A 447 -21.92 -9.81 1.95
C THR A 447 -20.58 -9.23 2.39
N GLY A 448 -20.34 -9.10 3.70
CA GLY A 448 -19.10 -8.58 4.30
C GLY A 448 -17.84 -9.34 3.90
N LYS A 449 -16.67 -8.72 4.10
CA LYS A 449 -15.38 -9.29 3.68
C LYS A 449 -14.83 -10.28 4.70
N ASP A 450 -15.28 -10.18 5.95
CA ASP A 450 -14.97 -11.11 7.03
C ASP A 450 -16.26 -11.78 7.56
N ILE A 451 -16.09 -12.91 8.24
CA ILE A 451 -17.18 -13.68 8.85
C ILE A 451 -17.79 -12.96 10.06
N GLN A 452 -17.06 -12.00 10.63
CA GLN A 452 -17.48 -11.19 11.78
C GLN A 452 -18.17 -9.89 11.37
N ASP A 453 -18.14 -9.52 10.09
CA ASP A 453 -18.72 -8.27 9.62
C ASP A 453 -20.26 -8.33 9.73
N PRO A 454 -20.90 -7.35 10.37
CA PRO A 454 -22.36 -7.25 10.35
C PRO A 454 -22.77 -6.84 8.93
N ALA A 455 -23.21 -7.82 8.15
CA ALA A 455 -23.53 -7.62 6.75
C ALA A 455 -24.77 -8.42 6.34
N PRO A 456 -25.56 -7.92 5.38
CA PRO A 456 -26.74 -8.62 4.91
C PRO A 456 -26.36 -9.96 4.27
N TRP A 457 -27.25 -10.93 4.37
CA TRP A 457 -27.06 -12.26 3.78
C TRP A 457 -27.62 -12.34 2.37
N ILE A 458 -26.88 -13.03 1.49
CA ILE A 458 -27.25 -13.28 0.09
C ILE A 458 -27.12 -14.76 -0.25
N THR A 459 -28.03 -15.29 -1.07
CA THR A 459 -27.94 -16.66 -1.57
C THR A 459 -26.92 -16.74 -2.70
N THR A 460 -25.99 -17.70 -2.62
CA THR A 460 -24.88 -17.84 -3.59
C THR A 460 -24.78 -19.22 -4.22
N GLY A 461 -25.45 -20.23 -3.67
CA GLY A 461 -25.46 -21.57 -4.25
C GLY A 461 -26.44 -22.51 -3.56
N SER A 462 -26.41 -23.78 -3.95
CA SER A 462 -27.27 -24.82 -3.38
C SER A 462 -26.77 -25.24 -1.99
N PRO A 463 -27.64 -25.28 -0.97
CA PRO A 463 -27.27 -25.77 0.36
C PRO A 463 -26.77 -27.23 0.36
N LEU A 464 -26.03 -27.61 1.39
CA LEU A 464 -25.64 -29.00 1.59
C LEU A 464 -26.86 -29.88 1.89
N LYS A 465 -26.80 -31.14 1.46
CA LYS A 465 -27.77 -32.16 1.87
C LYS A 465 -27.66 -32.41 3.38
N ASP A 466 -28.79 -32.62 4.04
CA ASP A 466 -28.86 -32.70 5.52
C ASP A 466 -27.95 -33.79 6.09
N ALA A 467 -27.92 -34.98 5.48
CA ALA A 467 -27.01 -36.06 5.89
C ALA A 467 -25.52 -35.65 5.80
N VAL A 468 -25.15 -34.87 4.79
CA VAL A 468 -23.78 -34.35 4.62
C VAL A 468 -23.51 -33.28 5.66
N LEU A 469 -24.43 -32.33 5.85
CA LEU A 469 -24.31 -31.27 6.84
C LEU A 469 -24.13 -31.83 8.25
N ILE A 470 -24.98 -32.77 8.67
CA ILE A 470 -24.89 -33.43 9.98
C ILE A 470 -23.53 -34.10 10.14
N LYS A 471 -23.10 -34.88 9.14
CA LYS A 471 -21.80 -35.56 9.17
C LYS A 471 -20.64 -34.58 9.31
N GLN A 472 -20.64 -33.48 8.56
CA GLN A 472 -19.57 -32.48 8.66
C GLN A 472 -19.62 -31.70 9.97
N ALA A 473 -20.81 -31.32 10.45
CA ALA A 473 -20.99 -30.62 11.72
C ALA A 473 -20.44 -31.43 12.90
N LEU A 474 -20.76 -32.72 12.96
CA LEU A 474 -20.24 -33.63 13.98
C LEU A 474 -18.71 -33.71 13.90
N LYS A 475 -18.15 -33.89 12.71
CA LYS A 475 -16.68 -33.90 12.53
C LYS A 475 -16.03 -32.60 13.01
N LEU A 476 -16.64 -31.44 12.74
CA LEU A 476 -16.14 -30.14 13.22
C LEU A 476 -16.14 -30.06 14.74
N LEU A 477 -17.24 -30.48 15.40
CA LEU A 477 -17.32 -30.55 16.86
C LEU A 477 -16.22 -31.44 17.43
N TYR A 478 -16.06 -32.65 16.92
CA TYR A 478 -15.04 -33.59 17.40
C TYR A 478 -13.59 -33.16 17.09
N SER A 479 -13.39 -32.33 16.07
CA SER A 479 -12.05 -31.81 15.72
C SER A 479 -11.60 -30.67 16.63
N ASN A 480 -12.48 -30.13 17.47
CA ASN A 480 -12.19 -28.98 18.33
C ASN A 480 -12.87 -29.13 19.70
N LEU A 481 -12.06 -29.45 20.72
CA LEU A 481 -12.54 -29.69 22.07
C LEU A 481 -13.34 -28.51 22.66
N SER A 482 -13.00 -27.27 22.28
CA SER A 482 -13.71 -26.08 22.75
C SER A 482 -15.12 -25.98 22.17
N LEU A 483 -15.33 -26.41 20.92
CA LEU A 483 -16.66 -26.49 20.32
C LEU A 483 -17.45 -27.66 20.91
N TYR A 484 -16.83 -28.84 21.01
CA TYR A 484 -17.46 -30.04 21.56
C TYR A 484 -18.00 -29.84 22.98
N ARG A 485 -17.21 -29.18 23.85
CA ARG A 485 -17.62 -28.95 25.25
C ARG A 485 -18.57 -27.78 25.43
N ASN A 486 -18.80 -26.97 24.39
CA ASN A 486 -19.65 -25.80 24.50
C ASN A 486 -21.11 -26.17 24.18
N PRO A 487 -22.04 -26.11 25.15
CA PRO A 487 -23.44 -26.48 24.92
C PRO A 487 -24.10 -25.61 23.85
N LYS A 488 -23.69 -24.34 23.70
CA LYS A 488 -24.22 -23.44 22.66
C LYS A 488 -23.93 -23.95 21.25
N CYS A 489 -22.83 -24.67 21.03
CA CYS A 489 -22.52 -25.24 19.71
C CYS A 489 -23.49 -26.37 19.36
N TRP A 490 -23.80 -27.24 20.32
CA TRP A 490 -24.81 -28.29 20.14
C TRP A 490 -26.22 -27.72 19.96
N SER A 491 -26.61 -26.73 20.76
CA SER A 491 -27.88 -26.02 20.59
C SER A 491 -27.96 -25.36 19.22
N SER A 492 -26.89 -24.70 18.76
CA SER A 492 -26.84 -24.08 17.43
C SER A 492 -27.01 -25.10 16.32
N LEU A 493 -26.37 -26.27 16.42
CA LEU A 493 -26.53 -27.35 15.46
C LEU A 493 -27.99 -27.82 15.37
N ILE A 494 -28.62 -28.09 16.52
CA ILE A 494 -30.02 -28.54 16.59
C ILE A 494 -30.95 -27.46 16.02
N MET A 495 -30.79 -26.21 16.46
CA MET A 495 -31.62 -25.09 16.02
C MET A 495 -31.51 -24.85 14.51
N ILE A 496 -30.31 -24.88 13.95
CA ILE A 496 -30.10 -24.66 12.52
C ILE A 496 -30.68 -25.81 11.68
N LEU A 497 -30.54 -27.06 12.13
CA LEU A 497 -31.14 -28.22 11.46
C LEU A 497 -32.67 -28.24 11.57
N GLY A 498 -33.21 -27.79 12.70
CA GLY A 498 -34.64 -27.62 12.95
C GLY A 498 -35.24 -26.35 12.33
N SER A 499 -34.44 -25.53 11.65
CA SER A 499 -34.90 -24.32 10.96
C SER A 499 -35.10 -24.54 9.46
N SER A 500 -35.91 -23.65 8.88
CA SER A 500 -36.11 -23.52 7.45
C SER A 500 -34.79 -23.23 6.74
N ARG A 501 -34.72 -23.59 5.47
CA ARG A 501 -33.56 -23.24 4.61
C ARG A 501 -33.59 -21.78 4.16
N LEU A 502 -34.70 -21.08 4.41
CA LEU A 502 -34.83 -19.64 4.15
C LEU A 502 -34.17 -18.85 5.27
N LEU A 503 -33.29 -17.94 4.87
CA LEU A 503 -32.57 -17.04 5.77
C LEU A 503 -32.97 -15.59 5.44
N GLU A 504 -33.35 -14.84 6.46
CA GLU A 504 -33.60 -13.41 6.30
C GLU A 504 -32.30 -12.67 5.95
N LYS A 505 -32.42 -11.47 5.36
CA LYS A 505 -31.27 -10.59 5.11
C LYS A 505 -30.52 -10.23 6.40
N SER A 506 -31.22 -10.22 7.54
CA SER A 506 -30.69 -10.00 8.89
C SER A 506 -29.81 -11.16 9.40
N GLY A 507 -29.85 -12.33 8.76
CA GLY A 507 -29.21 -13.56 9.24
C GLY A 507 -30.04 -14.36 10.23
N HIS A 508 -31.31 -14.00 10.43
CA HIS A 508 -32.26 -14.77 11.23
C HIS A 508 -32.83 -15.95 10.43
N LEU A 509 -32.92 -17.10 11.12
CA LEU A 509 -33.52 -18.32 10.61
C LEU A 509 -34.96 -18.42 11.08
N HIS A 510 -35.86 -18.87 10.20
CA HIS A 510 -37.22 -19.20 10.59
C HIS A 510 -37.28 -20.63 11.14
N PRO A 511 -37.83 -20.86 12.34
CA PRO A 511 -38.03 -22.22 12.86
C PRO A 511 -39.01 -22.99 11.97
N LEU A 512 -38.78 -24.30 11.79
CA LEU A 512 -39.76 -25.16 11.12
C LEU A 512 -40.90 -25.46 12.08
N SER A 513 -42.13 -25.23 11.62
CA SER A 513 -43.32 -25.77 12.28
C SER A 513 -43.41 -27.26 11.94
N LEU A 514 -42.91 -28.10 12.83
CA LEU A 514 -43.03 -29.56 12.73
C LEU A 514 -44.23 -30.01 13.58
N LYS A 515 -45.06 -30.90 13.02
CA LYS A 515 -46.09 -31.59 13.80
C LYS A 515 -45.42 -32.54 14.77
N GLU A 516 -46.03 -32.71 15.94
CA GLU A 516 -45.56 -33.70 16.91
C GLU A 516 -45.54 -35.09 16.25
N PRO A 517 -44.42 -35.84 16.35
CA PRO A 517 -44.33 -37.16 15.77
C PRO A 517 -45.30 -38.14 16.46
N PRO A 518 -45.81 -39.16 15.74
CA PRO A 518 -46.66 -40.20 16.33
C PRO A 518 -46.03 -40.87 17.57
N LEU A 519 -46.87 -41.29 18.52
CA LEU A 519 -46.42 -41.84 19.82
C LEU A 519 -45.54 -43.08 19.67
N ASP A 520 -45.87 -43.96 18.73
CA ASP A 520 -45.12 -45.15 18.35
C ASP A 520 -43.71 -44.81 17.84
N PHE A 521 -43.57 -43.73 17.08
CA PHE A 521 -42.25 -43.23 16.67
C PHE A 521 -41.46 -42.68 17.87
N GLN A 522 -42.11 -41.92 18.76
CA GLN A 522 -41.48 -41.40 19.97
C GLN A 522 -40.97 -42.53 20.88
N GLU A 523 -41.80 -43.55 21.10
CA GLU A 523 -41.46 -44.74 21.88
C GLU A 523 -40.30 -45.52 21.24
N GLY A 524 -40.31 -45.68 19.92
CA GLY A 524 -39.22 -46.31 19.17
C GLY A 524 -37.89 -45.56 19.30
N VAL A 525 -37.91 -44.24 19.17
CA VAL A 525 -36.70 -43.38 19.33
C VAL A 525 -36.21 -43.43 20.78
N LEU A 526 -37.11 -43.39 21.76
CA LEU A 526 -36.77 -43.48 23.17
C LEU A 526 -36.11 -44.83 23.49
N ALA A 527 -36.67 -45.93 22.99
CA ALA A 527 -36.12 -47.27 23.15
C ALA A 527 -34.72 -47.38 22.53
N ALA A 528 -34.56 -46.93 21.28
CA ALA A 528 -33.27 -46.94 20.59
C ALA A 528 -32.21 -46.09 21.31
N SER A 529 -32.59 -44.90 21.77
CA SER A 529 -31.70 -44.00 22.54
C SER A 529 -31.31 -44.63 23.88
N GLY A 530 -32.26 -45.28 24.56
CA GLY A 530 -32.02 -46.02 25.79
C GLY A 530 -31.04 -47.18 25.60
N SER A 531 -31.20 -47.97 24.53
CA SER A 531 -30.29 -49.05 24.18
C SER A 531 -28.87 -48.55 23.91
N LEU A 532 -28.72 -47.45 23.17
CA LEU A 532 -27.41 -46.82 22.91
C LEU A 532 -26.74 -46.34 24.21
N LEU A 533 -27.50 -45.71 25.12
CA LEU A 533 -26.98 -45.27 26.42
C LEU A 533 -26.52 -46.45 27.29
N GLN A 534 -27.26 -47.56 27.28
CA GLN A 534 -26.85 -48.78 27.97
C GLN A 534 -25.59 -49.40 27.37
N GLU A 535 -25.48 -49.42 26.04
CA GLU A 535 -24.30 -49.91 25.32
C GLU A 535 -23.06 -49.06 25.65
N LEU A 536 -23.19 -47.73 25.65
CA LEU A 536 -22.10 -46.82 26.02
C LEU A 536 -21.65 -47.00 27.47
N LYS A 537 -22.60 -47.22 28.38
CA LYS A 537 -22.31 -47.53 29.79
C LYS A 537 -21.57 -48.86 29.95
N ALA A 538 -21.85 -49.85 29.10
CA ALA A 538 -21.24 -51.17 29.16
C ALA A 538 -19.86 -51.25 28.47
N LYS A 539 -19.65 -50.48 27.39
CA LYS A 539 -18.45 -50.58 26.54
C LYS A 539 -17.36 -49.54 26.82
N VAL A 540 -17.67 -48.45 27.51
CA VAL A 540 -16.71 -47.36 27.75
C VAL A 540 -16.70 -47.04 29.26
N ASN A 541 -15.52 -46.88 29.87
CA ASN A 541 -15.33 -46.43 31.26
C ASN A 541 -15.77 -44.94 31.44
N VAL A 542 -17.01 -44.61 31.08
CA VAL A 542 -17.59 -43.27 31.21
C VAL A 542 -18.49 -43.27 32.44
N SER A 543 -18.16 -42.45 33.44
CA SER A 543 -19.08 -42.19 34.56
C SER A 543 -20.18 -41.23 34.10
N LEU A 544 -21.29 -41.81 33.62
CA LEU A 544 -22.49 -41.05 33.33
C LEU A 544 -23.21 -40.71 34.66
N PRO A 545 -23.67 -39.47 34.87
CA PRO A 545 -24.43 -39.10 36.06
C PRO A 545 -25.61 -40.05 36.30
N PRO A 546 -25.81 -40.58 37.52
CA PRO A 546 -26.90 -41.50 37.83
C PRO A 546 -28.29 -40.93 37.47
N ALA A 547 -28.42 -39.60 37.52
CA ALA A 547 -29.64 -38.86 37.21
C ALA A 547 -30.13 -39.05 35.75
N ILE A 548 -29.24 -39.34 34.79
CA ILE A 548 -29.61 -39.59 33.37
C ILE A 548 -30.44 -40.88 33.24
N PHE A 549 -30.23 -41.83 34.15
CA PHE A 549 -30.95 -43.11 34.16
C PHE A 549 -32.16 -43.11 35.10
N SER A 550 -32.48 -41.96 35.71
CA SER A 550 -33.64 -41.84 36.58
C SER A 550 -34.94 -41.95 35.76
N PRO A 551 -36.03 -42.52 36.33
CA PRO A 551 -37.33 -42.57 35.68
C PRO A 551 -37.88 -41.19 35.29
N GLN A 552 -37.48 -40.14 36.01
CA GLN A 552 -37.83 -38.74 35.75
C GLN A 552 -37.17 -38.21 34.46
N CYS A 553 -35.98 -38.71 34.09
CA CYS A 553 -35.33 -38.36 32.83
C CYS A 553 -36.04 -38.99 31.60
N LYS A 554 -36.77 -40.10 31.78
CA LYS A 554 -37.65 -40.66 30.72
C LYS A 554 -38.82 -39.73 30.38
N GLN A 555 -39.26 -38.90 31.34
CA GLN A 555 -40.22 -37.82 31.11
C GLN A 555 -39.58 -36.61 30.41
N TYR A 556 -38.33 -36.26 30.74
CA TYR A 556 -37.58 -35.19 30.05
C TYR A 556 -37.09 -35.56 28.65
N ASN A 557 -37.06 -36.84 28.27
CA ASN A 557 -36.87 -37.23 26.87
C ASN A 557 -38.09 -36.88 25.98
N ARG A 558 -39.24 -36.51 26.57
CA ARG A 558 -40.32 -35.76 25.87
C ARG A 558 -40.00 -34.28 25.69
N CYS A 559 -38.95 -33.72 26.31
CA CYS A 559 -38.57 -32.31 26.07
C CYS A 559 -37.72 -32.14 24.81
N PHE A 560 -37.19 -33.21 24.20
CA PHE A 560 -36.61 -33.12 22.85
C PHE A 560 -37.66 -32.88 21.76
N SER A 561 -38.97 -33.04 22.06
CA SER A 561 -40.08 -32.57 21.22
C SER A 561 -40.61 -31.18 21.61
N VAL A 562 -40.05 -30.52 22.63
CA VAL A 562 -40.43 -29.16 23.06
C VAL A 562 -39.22 -28.21 22.94
N ILE A 563 -38.70 -28.09 21.73
CA ILE A 563 -37.98 -26.88 21.29
C ILE A 563 -38.87 -26.23 20.23
N SER A 564 -40.09 -25.87 20.61
CA SER A 564 -41.05 -25.17 19.75
C SER A 564 -41.76 -24.02 20.46
N HIS A 565 -41.29 -23.61 21.64
CA HIS A 565 -41.73 -22.38 22.30
C HIS A 565 -40.54 -21.65 22.92
N THR A 566 -39.85 -20.89 22.08
CA THR A 566 -39.34 -19.53 22.38
C THR A 566 -38.94 -18.87 21.07
#